data_AF-A0A964PGX9-F1
#
_entry.id   AF-A0A964PGX9-F1
#
_cell.length_a   1.000
_cell.length_b   1.000
_cell.length_c   1.000
_cell.angle_alpha   90.00
_cell.angle_beta   90.00
_cell.angle_gamma   90.00
#
_symmetry.space_group_name_H-M   'P 1'
#
loop_
_entity.id
_entity.type
_entity.pdbx_description
1 polymer ?
#
loop_
_entity_poly.entity_id
_entity_poly.type
_entity_poly.pdbx_seq_one_letter_code
_entity_poly.pdbx_strand_id
1 'polypeptide(L)'
;MKNRFASSLIGCLLLVASFLSLAATYSAGTPQPAGKPIPNDPAFSGFLDTKLLGDALAAFDASRITDCALLLAHGEKILLREHPGVTSKKLFTLALNVAVEKGDQAALKRLDKALRGPVDADTLVLLESALTLGKQKRKADPFAAQSVTPESQVLYKTMKEEIRLAVNLNDRESLENMQKTIVALTELTAPQRSHLAGEVTQALKGVPANAPPEDDFLAQLARTSRGIKKTAPKQ
;
A
#
# COMPACT_ATOMS: atom_id res chain seq x y z
N MET A 1 -52.26 -8.88 -3.87
CA MET A 1 -51.99 -9.69 -5.06
C MET A 1 -50.79 -10.57 -4.79
N LYS A 2 -51.01 -11.88 -4.77
CA LYS A 2 -50.04 -12.94 -4.50
C LYS A 2 -49.48 -13.42 -5.83
N ASN A 3 -48.19 -13.28 -6.12
CA ASN A 3 -47.54 -14.01 -7.20
C ASN A 3 -46.41 -14.86 -6.65
N ARG A 4 -46.75 -16.14 -6.48
CA ARG A 4 -45.85 -17.26 -6.35
C ARG A 4 -45.35 -17.59 -7.75
N PHE A 5 -44.04 -17.61 -7.97
CA PHE A 5 -43.46 -18.38 -9.07
C PHE A 5 -42.54 -19.44 -8.48
N ALA A 6 -43.01 -20.67 -8.61
CA ALA A 6 -42.34 -21.88 -8.23
C ALA A 6 -41.52 -22.39 -9.42
N SER A 7 -40.41 -23.05 -9.09
CA SER A 7 -39.96 -24.32 -9.67
C SER A 7 -39.72 -24.37 -11.18
N SER A 8 -38.44 -24.45 -11.58
CA SER A 8 -37.98 -25.40 -12.61
C SER A 8 -36.47 -25.31 -12.78
N LEU A 9 -35.76 -26.39 -12.47
CA LEU A 9 -34.79 -27.09 -13.34
C LEU A 9 -33.75 -27.86 -12.51
N ILE A 10 -34.15 -29.10 -12.27
CA ILE A 10 -33.28 -30.26 -12.11
C ILE A 10 -32.58 -30.48 -13.45
N GLY A 11 -31.26 -30.69 -13.43
CA GLY A 11 -30.57 -31.40 -14.52
C GLY A 11 -29.24 -30.79 -14.96
N CYS A 12 -28.16 -31.13 -14.26
CA CYS A 12 -26.89 -31.45 -14.92
C CYS A 12 -25.98 -32.18 -13.93
N LEU A 13 -26.15 -33.49 -13.87
CA LEU A 13 -25.27 -34.43 -13.20
C LEU A 13 -24.25 -34.93 -14.23
N LEU A 14 -22.98 -35.08 -13.82
CA LEU A 14 -21.91 -35.86 -14.46
C LEU A 14 -21.27 -35.31 -15.75
N LEU A 15 -20.13 -34.65 -15.61
CA LEU A 15 -18.83 -35.06 -16.20
C LEU A 15 -17.79 -33.99 -15.85
N VAL A 16 -17.07 -34.15 -14.73
CA VAL A 16 -15.82 -33.40 -14.53
C VAL A 16 -14.69 -34.39 -14.67
N ALA A 17 -14.06 -34.30 -15.83
CA ALA A 17 -12.89 -35.05 -16.22
C ALA A 17 -11.76 -34.84 -15.19
N SER A 18 -11.14 -35.96 -14.82
CA SER A 18 -9.87 -36.03 -14.12
C SER A 18 -8.77 -35.38 -14.96
N PHE A 19 -8.65 -34.06 -14.86
CA PHE A 19 -7.45 -33.35 -15.30
C PHE A 19 -6.36 -33.64 -14.28
N LEU A 20 -5.55 -34.65 -14.61
CA LEU A 20 -4.24 -34.91 -14.04
C LEU A 20 -3.45 -33.59 -14.08
N SER A 21 -3.40 -32.89 -12.95
CA SER A 21 -2.54 -31.72 -12.77
C SER A 21 -1.11 -32.22 -12.74
N LEU A 22 -0.44 -32.11 -13.89
CA LEU A 22 1.01 -32.18 -13.97
C LEU A 22 1.55 -30.90 -13.30
N ALA A 23 1.65 -30.94 -11.98
CA ALA A 23 2.30 -29.91 -11.19
C ALA A 23 3.79 -29.95 -11.57
N ALA A 24 4.18 -29.13 -12.53
CA ALA A 24 5.58 -28.79 -12.73
C ALA A 24 6.05 -28.12 -11.43
N THR A 25 6.72 -28.89 -10.59
CA THR A 25 7.49 -28.40 -9.46
C THR A 25 8.68 -27.62 -10.02
N TYR A 26 8.41 -26.40 -10.46
CA TYR A 26 9.45 -25.40 -10.63
C TYR A 26 10.06 -25.22 -9.24
N SER A 27 11.27 -25.75 -9.07
CA SER A 27 12.10 -25.49 -7.90
C SER A 27 12.47 -24.02 -7.96
N ALA A 28 11.56 -23.16 -7.48
CA ALA A 28 11.89 -21.79 -7.14
C ALA A 28 12.99 -21.91 -6.10
N GLY A 29 14.23 -21.58 -6.50
CA GLY A 29 15.37 -21.56 -5.59
C GLY A 29 14.94 -20.81 -4.34
N THR A 30 15.09 -21.46 -3.18
CA THR A 30 14.68 -20.87 -1.91
C THR A 30 15.29 -19.48 -1.82
N PRO A 31 14.48 -18.41 -1.74
CA PRO A 31 15.01 -17.05 -1.65
C PRO A 31 15.97 -17.03 -0.46
N GLN A 32 17.24 -16.75 -0.75
CA GLN A 32 18.28 -16.67 0.24
C GLN A 32 17.80 -15.69 1.32
N PRO A 33 17.80 -16.07 2.62
CA PRO A 33 17.23 -15.26 3.67
C PRO A 33 17.82 -13.86 3.58
N ALA A 34 16.96 -12.88 3.32
CA ALA A 34 17.35 -11.50 3.15
C ALA A 34 18.17 -11.09 4.38
N GLY A 35 19.46 -10.81 4.17
CA GLY A 35 20.28 -10.18 5.18
C GLY A 35 19.62 -8.89 5.64
N LYS A 36 20.00 -8.38 6.81
CA LYS A 36 19.46 -7.11 7.32
C LYS A 36 19.50 -6.05 6.20
N PRO A 37 18.39 -5.32 5.95
CA PRO A 37 18.34 -4.27 4.93
C PRO A 37 19.56 -3.37 5.06
N ILE A 38 20.42 -3.36 4.04
CA ILE A 38 21.55 -2.44 3.98
C ILE A 38 20.99 -1.14 3.40
N PRO A 39 20.93 -0.03 4.15
CA PRO A 39 20.27 1.18 3.68
C PRO A 39 20.98 1.83 2.48
N ASN A 40 22.29 1.61 2.36
CA ASN A 40 23.13 2.17 1.31
C ASN A 40 23.87 1.03 0.59
N ASP A 41 23.28 0.49 -0.47
CA ASP A 41 23.95 -0.41 -1.38
C ASP A 41 24.64 0.43 -2.49
N PRO A 42 25.99 0.47 -2.55
CA PRO A 42 26.71 1.31 -3.52
C PRO A 42 26.39 0.98 -4.98
N ALA A 43 26.00 -0.26 -5.30
CA ALA A 43 25.67 -0.60 -6.69
C ALA A 43 24.31 -0.01 -7.12
N PHE A 44 23.41 0.21 -6.16
CA PHE A 44 22.08 0.76 -6.40
C PHE A 44 22.01 2.28 -6.25
N SER A 45 23.10 2.96 -5.87
CA SER A 45 23.09 4.41 -5.63
C SER A 45 22.68 5.25 -6.85
N GLY A 46 22.87 4.72 -8.07
CA GLY A 46 22.43 5.37 -9.31
C GLY A 46 20.97 5.07 -9.72
N PHE A 47 20.35 4.05 -9.10
CA PHE A 47 19.00 3.58 -9.46
C PHE A 47 17.97 3.89 -8.37
N LEU A 48 18.40 4.02 -7.13
CA LEU A 48 17.54 4.29 -5.99
C LEU A 48 18.13 5.38 -5.09
N ASP A 49 17.52 6.56 -5.13
CA ASP A 49 17.74 7.60 -4.14
C ASP A 49 16.74 7.39 -2.99
N THR A 50 17.25 6.90 -1.86
CA THR A 50 16.44 6.59 -0.66
C THR A 50 15.80 7.83 -0.03
N LYS A 51 16.44 9.01 -0.19
CA LYS A 51 15.87 10.28 0.26
C LYS A 51 14.69 10.68 -0.62
N LEU A 52 14.87 10.61 -1.94
CA LEU A 52 13.80 10.92 -2.89
C LEU A 52 12.60 9.96 -2.72
N LEU A 53 12.86 8.68 -2.48
CA LEU A 53 11.81 7.70 -2.16
C LEU A 53 11.13 8.05 -0.83
N GLY A 54 11.88 8.36 0.23
CA GLY A 54 11.34 8.78 1.51
C GLY A 54 10.42 10.00 1.39
N ASP A 55 10.83 11.00 0.61
CA ASP A 55 10.04 12.22 0.35
C ASP A 55 8.77 11.91 -0.45
N ALA A 56 8.85 11.03 -1.45
CA ALA A 56 7.68 10.58 -2.21
C ALA A 56 6.66 9.82 -1.34
N LEU A 57 7.14 8.96 -0.44
CA LEU A 57 6.32 8.25 0.53
C LEU A 57 5.67 9.20 1.53
N ALA A 58 6.46 10.14 2.07
CA ALA A 58 5.97 11.12 3.04
C ALA A 58 4.87 12.01 2.45
N ALA A 59 5.02 12.43 1.19
CA ALA A 59 4.04 13.23 0.44
C ALA A 59 2.83 12.41 -0.08
N PHE A 60 2.87 11.09 0.06
CA PHE A 60 1.86 10.18 -0.46
C PHE A 60 1.60 10.40 -1.97
N ASP A 61 2.69 10.49 -2.74
CA ASP A 61 2.68 10.82 -4.17
C ASP A 61 2.91 9.56 -5.03
N ALA A 62 1.82 9.05 -5.60
CA ALA A 62 1.85 7.84 -6.43
C ALA A 62 2.76 7.97 -7.66
N SER A 63 2.82 9.15 -8.27
CA SER A 63 3.60 9.37 -9.50
C SER A 63 5.10 9.27 -9.19
N ARG A 64 5.57 9.90 -8.10
CA ARG A 64 6.97 9.85 -7.70
C ARG A 64 7.39 8.47 -7.20
N ILE A 65 6.52 7.75 -6.48
CA ILE A 65 6.77 6.36 -6.07
C ILE A 65 6.89 5.46 -7.31
N THR A 66 6.05 5.67 -8.32
CA THR A 66 6.12 4.93 -9.60
C THR A 66 7.45 5.16 -10.31
N ASP A 67 7.92 6.41 -10.37
CA ASP A 67 9.22 6.73 -11.00
C ASP A 67 10.39 6.05 -10.24
N CYS A 68 10.34 6.01 -8.90
CA CYS A 68 11.31 5.25 -8.10
C CYS A 68 11.26 3.75 -8.40
N ALA A 69 10.05 3.18 -8.48
CA ALA A 69 9.86 1.76 -8.78
C ALA A 69 10.43 1.38 -10.16
N LEU A 70 10.22 2.24 -11.17
CA LEU A 70 10.76 2.07 -12.52
C LEU A 70 12.29 2.11 -12.55
N LEU A 71 12.90 3.09 -11.88
CA LEU A 71 14.36 3.20 -11.81
C LEU A 71 14.97 2.01 -11.07
N LEU A 72 14.35 1.58 -9.97
CA LEU A 72 14.78 0.40 -9.23
C LEU A 72 14.67 -0.86 -10.08
N ALA A 73 13.53 -1.07 -10.76
CA ALA A 73 13.35 -2.22 -11.66
C ALA A 73 14.41 -2.27 -12.77
N HIS A 74 14.79 -1.11 -13.30
CA HIS A 74 15.87 -1.02 -14.28
C HIS A 74 17.22 -1.41 -13.67
N GLY A 75 17.53 -0.93 -12.46
CA GLY A 75 18.72 -1.31 -11.72
C GLY A 75 18.79 -2.82 -11.43
N GLU A 76 17.69 -3.40 -10.95
CA GLU A 76 17.58 -4.84 -10.67
C GLU A 76 17.82 -5.68 -11.95
N LYS A 77 17.28 -5.22 -13.08
CA LYS A 77 17.50 -5.87 -14.38
C LYS A 77 18.95 -5.79 -14.85
N ILE A 78 19.63 -4.67 -14.64
CA ILE A 78 21.05 -4.50 -15.03
C ILE A 78 21.97 -5.31 -14.11
N LEU A 79 21.74 -5.24 -12.80
CA LEU A 79 22.59 -5.87 -11.79
C LEU A 79 22.29 -7.35 -11.57
N LEU A 80 21.19 -7.85 -12.16
CA LEU A 80 20.71 -9.24 -12.04
C LEU A 80 20.54 -9.68 -10.57
N ARG A 81 20.16 -8.74 -9.70
CA ARG A 81 19.89 -8.98 -8.28
C ARG A 81 18.88 -7.95 -7.77
N GLU A 82 18.15 -8.31 -6.72
CA GLU A 82 17.22 -7.41 -6.03
C GLU A 82 17.97 -6.51 -5.04
N HIS A 83 17.37 -5.36 -4.70
CA HIS A 83 17.90 -4.48 -3.67
C HIS A 83 17.55 -5.02 -2.27
N PRO A 84 18.52 -5.11 -1.33
CA PRO A 84 18.34 -5.83 -0.06
C PRO A 84 17.33 -5.19 0.90
N GLY A 85 16.97 -3.93 0.71
CA GLY A 85 16.00 -3.24 1.56
C GLY A 85 14.58 -3.16 1.00
N VAL A 86 14.43 -3.25 -0.32
CA VAL A 86 13.12 -3.12 -0.98
C VAL A 86 13.23 -3.62 -2.41
N THR A 87 12.25 -4.39 -2.86
CA THR A 87 12.16 -4.84 -4.26
C THR A 87 11.38 -3.86 -5.12
N SER A 88 11.67 -3.80 -6.43
CA SER A 88 10.86 -3.00 -7.36
C SER A 88 9.39 -3.45 -7.39
N LYS A 89 9.14 -4.76 -7.28
CA LYS A 89 7.79 -5.34 -7.18
C LYS A 89 7.02 -4.72 -6.01
N LYS A 90 7.60 -4.69 -4.82
CA LYS A 90 6.97 -4.08 -3.64
C LYS A 90 6.64 -2.61 -3.86
N LEU A 91 7.55 -1.84 -4.48
CA LEU A 91 7.30 -0.44 -4.80
C LEU A 91 6.18 -0.26 -5.83
N PHE A 92 6.05 -1.14 -6.83
CA PHE A 92 4.93 -1.09 -7.76
C PHE A 92 3.59 -1.36 -7.07
N THR A 93 3.51 -2.39 -6.23
CA THR A 93 2.31 -2.67 -5.43
C THR A 93 1.93 -1.47 -4.57
N LEU A 94 2.91 -0.86 -3.91
CA LEU A 94 2.70 0.32 -3.08
C LEU A 94 2.24 1.52 -3.91
N ALA A 95 2.93 1.83 -5.01
CA ALA A 95 2.57 2.92 -5.93
C ALA A 95 1.13 2.77 -6.41
N LEU A 96 0.73 1.54 -6.71
CA LEU A 96 -0.60 1.22 -7.18
C LEU A 96 -1.67 1.42 -6.11
N ASN A 97 -1.45 0.97 -4.88
CA ASN A 97 -2.35 1.22 -3.77
C ASN A 97 -2.53 2.73 -3.54
N VAL A 98 -1.42 3.49 -3.50
CA VAL A 98 -1.45 4.96 -3.36
C VAL A 98 -2.18 5.61 -4.52
N ALA A 99 -1.97 5.14 -5.76
CA ALA A 99 -2.64 5.66 -6.94
C ALA A 99 -4.16 5.44 -6.90
N VAL A 100 -4.63 4.28 -6.44
CA VAL A 100 -6.06 3.99 -6.23
C VAL A 100 -6.63 4.87 -5.13
N GLU A 101 -5.90 5.02 -4.03
CA GLU A 101 -6.35 5.79 -2.87
C GLU A 101 -6.37 7.31 -3.11
N LYS A 102 -5.48 7.84 -3.95
CA LYS A 102 -5.49 9.25 -4.39
C LYS A 102 -6.30 9.46 -5.66
N GLY A 103 -6.52 8.41 -6.45
CA GLY A 103 -7.39 8.42 -7.62
C GLY A 103 -6.66 9.05 -8.80
N ASP A 104 -5.35 8.91 -8.78
CA ASP A 104 -4.43 9.47 -9.75
C ASP A 104 -4.49 8.61 -11.01
N GLN A 105 -5.39 8.98 -11.91
CA GLN A 105 -5.56 8.31 -13.20
C GLN A 105 -4.32 8.44 -14.09
N ALA A 106 -3.50 9.48 -13.89
CA ALA A 106 -2.27 9.64 -14.64
C ALA A 106 -1.23 8.61 -14.16
N ALA A 107 -1.03 8.46 -12.85
CA ALA A 107 -0.17 7.44 -12.27
C ALA A 107 -0.62 6.02 -12.65
N LEU A 108 -1.93 5.72 -12.54
CA LEU A 108 -2.46 4.40 -12.92
C LEU A 108 -2.21 4.04 -14.39
N LYS A 109 -2.33 5.00 -15.31
CA LYS A 109 -2.01 4.78 -16.73
C LYS A 109 -0.52 4.57 -16.97
N ARG A 110 0.35 5.23 -16.20
CA ARG A 110 1.81 5.03 -16.28
C ARG A 110 2.18 3.65 -15.74
N LEU A 111 1.61 3.25 -14.61
CA LEU A 111 1.75 1.90 -14.05
C LEU A 111 1.27 0.82 -15.02
N ASP A 112 0.12 1.02 -15.69
CA ASP A 112 -0.37 0.08 -16.70
C ASP A 112 0.63 -0.10 -17.86
N LYS A 113 1.23 0.99 -18.35
CA LYS A 113 2.27 0.90 -19.39
C LYS A 113 3.54 0.20 -18.91
N ALA A 114 3.96 0.50 -17.69
CA ALA A 114 5.16 -0.07 -17.08
C ALA A 114 5.03 -1.58 -16.85
N LEU A 115 3.83 -2.03 -16.43
CA LEU A 115 3.58 -3.40 -16.01
C LEU A 115 3.12 -4.35 -17.13
N ARG A 116 2.87 -3.84 -18.35
CA ARG A 116 2.51 -4.66 -19.54
C ARG A 116 3.64 -5.56 -20.07
N GLY A 117 4.77 -5.64 -19.38
CA GLY A 117 5.87 -6.56 -19.68
C GLY A 117 5.72 -7.94 -19.02
N PRO A 118 6.82 -8.69 -18.85
CA PRO A 118 6.84 -9.93 -18.07
C PRO A 118 6.73 -9.60 -16.57
N VAL A 119 5.52 -9.28 -16.12
CA VAL A 119 5.19 -9.05 -14.71
C VAL A 119 4.43 -10.25 -14.17
N ASP A 120 4.51 -10.46 -12.87
CA ASP A 120 3.74 -11.49 -12.19
C ASP A 120 2.23 -11.29 -12.37
N ALA A 121 1.51 -12.38 -12.55
CA ALA A 121 0.07 -12.38 -12.77
C ALA A 121 -0.69 -11.68 -11.62
N ASP A 122 -0.20 -11.83 -10.38
CA ASP A 122 -0.82 -11.22 -9.20
C ASP A 122 -0.82 -9.68 -9.27
N THR A 123 0.30 -9.07 -9.68
CA THR A 123 0.41 -7.61 -9.85
C THR A 123 -0.47 -7.11 -10.99
N LEU A 124 -0.66 -7.90 -12.06
CA LEU A 124 -1.60 -7.56 -13.14
C LEU A 124 -3.05 -7.59 -12.66
N VAL A 125 -3.46 -8.59 -11.88
CA VAL A 125 -4.81 -8.67 -11.28
C VAL A 125 -5.06 -7.48 -10.35
N LEU A 126 -4.05 -7.11 -9.55
CA LEU A 126 -4.10 -5.93 -8.69
C LEU A 126 -4.29 -4.65 -9.52
N LEU A 127 -3.58 -4.53 -10.64
CA LEU A 127 -3.68 -3.39 -11.56
C LEU A 127 -5.06 -3.29 -12.23
N GLU A 128 -5.63 -4.39 -12.70
CA GLU A 128 -6.97 -4.39 -13.28
C GLU A 128 -8.04 -3.99 -12.26
N SER A 129 -7.91 -4.50 -11.03
CA SER A 129 -8.76 -4.13 -9.90
C SER A 129 -8.61 -2.64 -9.58
N ALA A 130 -7.39 -2.13 -9.57
CA ALA A 130 -7.08 -0.72 -9.35
C ALA A 130 -7.63 0.22 -10.43
N LEU A 131 -7.53 -0.16 -11.71
CA LEU A 131 -8.11 0.60 -12.82
C LEU A 131 -9.64 0.61 -12.75
N THR A 132 -10.25 -0.45 -12.24
CA THR A 132 -11.70 -0.53 -12.04
C THR A 132 -12.16 0.32 -10.87
N LEU A 133 -11.49 0.20 -9.71
CA LEU A 133 -11.80 0.96 -8.50
C LEU A 133 -11.48 2.45 -8.65
N GLY A 134 -10.37 2.79 -9.31
CA GLY A 134 -9.95 4.17 -9.52
C GLY A 134 -10.96 5.00 -10.34
N LYS A 135 -11.79 4.35 -11.16
CA LYS A 135 -12.88 4.99 -11.91
C LYS A 135 -14.10 5.32 -11.05
N GLN A 136 -14.25 4.67 -9.89
CA GLN A 136 -15.37 4.92 -9.00
C GLN A 136 -15.18 6.29 -8.33
N LYS A 137 -16.20 7.15 -8.42
CA LYS A 137 -16.20 8.42 -7.69
C LYS A 137 -16.16 8.11 -6.20
N ARG A 138 -15.20 8.72 -5.50
CA ARG A 138 -15.15 8.61 -4.03
C ARG A 138 -16.40 9.22 -3.43
N LYS A 139 -16.94 8.55 -2.40
CA LYS A 139 -17.98 9.13 -1.56
C LYS A 139 -17.45 10.44 -0.98
N ALA A 140 -18.29 11.47 -0.99
CA ALA A 140 -17.97 12.73 -0.35
C ALA A 140 -17.61 12.49 1.11
N ASP A 141 -16.65 13.25 1.63
CA ASP A 141 -16.24 13.15 3.02
C ASP A 141 -17.45 13.49 3.92
N PRO A 142 -17.90 12.58 4.79
CA PRO A 142 -19.08 12.80 5.64
C PRO A 142 -18.91 14.01 6.56
N PHE A 143 -17.68 14.44 6.83
CA PHE A 143 -17.40 15.57 7.73
C PHE A 143 -17.06 16.87 6.99
N ALA A 144 -17.13 16.91 5.65
CA ALA A 144 -16.81 18.12 4.88
C ALA A 144 -17.66 19.34 5.28
N ALA A 145 -18.91 19.12 5.70
CA ALA A 145 -19.81 20.18 6.15
C ALA A 145 -19.73 20.48 7.66
N GLN A 146 -19.06 19.63 8.44
CA GLN A 146 -19.04 19.72 9.91
C GLN A 146 -17.74 20.34 10.45
N SER A 147 -16.72 20.53 9.62
CA SER A 147 -15.48 21.21 10.01
C SER A 147 -15.76 22.68 10.32
N VAL A 148 -15.50 23.09 11.56
CA VAL A 148 -15.72 24.46 12.05
C VAL A 148 -14.74 25.43 11.41
N THR A 149 -13.52 24.98 11.11
CA THR A 149 -12.46 25.80 10.52
C THR A 149 -11.75 25.09 9.36
N PRO A 150 -11.24 25.82 8.35
CA PRO A 150 -10.43 25.23 7.27
C PRO A 150 -9.22 24.44 7.80
N GLU A 151 -8.59 24.93 8.87
CA GLU A 151 -7.43 24.30 9.50
C GLU A 151 -7.78 22.93 10.07
N SER A 152 -8.93 22.81 10.75
CA SER A 152 -9.41 21.52 11.28
C SER A 152 -9.69 20.50 10.16
N GLN A 153 -10.14 20.97 9.00
CA GLN A 153 -10.38 20.13 7.83
C GLN A 153 -9.07 19.63 7.20
N VAL A 154 -8.06 20.50 7.11
CA VAL A 154 -6.72 20.11 6.64
C VAL A 154 -6.12 19.09 7.59
N LEU A 155 -6.14 19.34 8.90
CA LEU A 155 -5.61 18.41 9.90
C LEU A 155 -6.30 17.04 9.83
N TYR A 156 -7.63 17.01 9.73
CA TYR A 156 -8.39 15.77 9.58
C TYR A 156 -7.98 14.98 8.33
N LYS A 157 -7.84 15.66 7.18
CA LYS A 157 -7.38 15.04 5.94
C LYS A 157 -5.94 14.51 6.06
N THR A 158 -5.05 15.30 6.64
CA THR A 158 -3.66 14.90 6.89
C THR A 158 -3.61 13.62 7.74
N MET A 159 -4.31 13.59 8.87
CA MET A 159 -4.37 12.40 9.73
C MET A 159 -4.90 11.17 8.99
N LYS A 160 -5.92 11.35 8.15
CA LYS A 160 -6.46 10.25 7.34
C LYS A 160 -5.47 9.74 6.30
N GLU A 161 -4.71 10.62 5.66
CA GLU A 161 -3.64 10.25 4.74
C GLU A 161 -2.49 9.54 5.47
N GLU A 162 -2.15 9.97 6.68
CA GLU A 162 -1.13 9.31 7.50
C GLU A 162 -1.54 7.91 7.95
N ILE A 163 -2.80 7.72 8.37
CA ILE A 163 -3.34 6.40 8.70
C ILE A 163 -3.24 5.46 7.50
N ARG A 164 -3.63 5.93 6.32
CA ARG A 164 -3.57 5.16 5.08
C ARG A 164 -2.15 4.81 4.68
N LEU A 165 -1.22 5.75 4.78
CA LEU A 165 0.18 5.46 4.53
C LEU A 165 0.69 4.39 5.49
N ALA A 166 0.40 4.52 6.79
CA ALA A 166 0.83 3.54 7.79
C ALA A 166 0.24 2.15 7.52
N VAL A 167 -1.03 2.06 7.08
CA VAL A 167 -1.65 0.79 6.65
C VAL A 167 -0.90 0.20 5.45
N ASN A 168 -0.65 0.99 4.42
CA ASN A 168 0.03 0.53 3.21
C ASN A 168 1.48 0.08 3.45
N LEU A 169 2.13 0.65 4.47
CA LEU A 169 3.47 0.30 4.90
C LEU A 169 3.53 -0.74 6.02
N ASN A 170 2.39 -1.27 6.47
CA ASN A 170 2.30 -2.14 7.66
C ASN A 170 3.00 -1.54 8.91
N ASP A 171 3.00 -0.21 9.05
CA ASP A 171 3.66 0.51 10.14
C ASP A 171 2.76 0.57 11.37
N ARG A 172 2.81 -0.52 12.15
CA ARG A 172 2.06 -0.66 13.40
C ARG A 172 2.44 0.41 14.43
N GLU A 173 3.72 0.74 14.55
CA GLU A 173 4.22 1.71 15.52
C GLU A 173 3.61 3.09 15.28
N SER A 174 3.58 3.53 14.02
CA SER A 174 2.94 4.80 13.65
C SER A 174 1.42 4.79 13.92
N LEU A 175 0.73 3.67 13.66
CA LEU A 175 -0.70 3.54 13.99
C LEU A 175 -0.98 3.68 15.49
N GLU A 176 -0.17 3.03 16.34
CA GLU A 176 -0.31 3.11 17.80
C GLU A 176 -0.01 4.53 18.33
N ASN A 177 0.98 5.21 17.74
CA ASN A 177 1.28 6.60 18.07
C ASN A 177 0.16 7.55 17.63
N MET A 178 -0.38 7.37 16.41
CA MET A 178 -1.52 8.14 15.93
C MET A 178 -2.75 7.96 16.81
N GLN A 179 -3.02 6.73 17.30
CA GLN A 179 -4.13 6.48 18.22
C GLN A 179 -4.05 7.36 19.48
N LYS A 180 -2.86 7.50 20.07
CA LYS A 180 -2.62 8.35 21.24
C LYS A 180 -2.78 9.82 20.89
N THR A 181 -2.19 10.26 19.77
CA THR A 181 -2.26 11.66 19.31
C THR A 181 -3.71 12.08 19.02
N ILE A 182 -4.50 11.27 18.33
CA ILE A 182 -5.89 11.59 17.96
C ILE A 182 -6.74 11.89 19.18
N VAL A 183 -6.57 11.14 20.28
CA VAL A 183 -7.30 11.37 21.53
C VAL A 183 -6.95 12.72 22.17
N ALA A 184 -5.70 13.18 22.02
CA ALA A 184 -5.22 14.43 22.57
C ALA A 184 -5.57 15.67 21.71
N LEU A 185 -5.95 15.51 20.45
CA LEU A 185 -6.22 16.63 19.52
C LEU A 185 -7.55 17.34 19.83
N THR A 186 -7.50 18.48 20.51
CA THR A 186 -8.68 19.31 20.80
C THR A 186 -9.19 20.10 19.60
N GLU A 187 -8.37 20.27 18.56
CA GLU A 187 -8.70 21.01 17.33
C GLU A 187 -9.73 20.30 16.45
N LEU A 188 -9.88 18.98 16.61
CA LEU A 188 -10.86 18.18 15.90
C LEU A 188 -12.17 18.08 16.68
N THR A 189 -13.29 17.93 15.98
CA THR A 189 -14.58 17.69 16.64
C THR A 189 -14.62 16.27 17.25
N ALA A 190 -15.46 16.04 18.26
CA ALA A 190 -15.60 14.71 18.87
C ALA A 190 -16.00 13.60 17.86
N PRO A 191 -16.93 13.85 16.90
CA PRO A 191 -17.24 12.88 15.85
C PRO A 191 -16.03 12.55 14.95
N GLN A 192 -15.24 13.55 14.56
CA GLN A 192 -14.04 13.35 13.74
C GLN A 192 -12.98 12.53 14.47
N ARG A 193 -12.70 12.84 15.75
CA ARG A 193 -11.77 12.05 16.58
C ARG A 193 -12.22 10.59 16.70
N SER A 194 -13.50 10.38 17.00
CA SER A 194 -14.08 9.04 17.13
C SER A 194 -13.94 8.24 15.83
N HIS A 195 -14.21 8.90 14.69
CA HIS A 195 -14.06 8.29 13.38
C HIS A 195 -12.60 7.88 13.09
N LEU A 196 -11.63 8.79 13.26
CA LEU A 196 -10.21 8.48 13.03
C LEU A 196 -9.71 7.40 13.99
N ALA A 197 -10.09 7.44 15.26
CA ALA A 197 -9.73 6.41 16.24
C ALA A 197 -10.32 5.04 15.87
N GLY A 198 -11.52 5.02 15.31
CA GLY A 198 -12.15 3.83 14.74
C GLY A 198 -11.37 3.27 13.55
N GLU A 199 -11.00 4.12 12.59
CA GLU A 199 -10.17 3.74 11.43
C GLU A 199 -8.82 3.15 11.88
N VAL A 200 -8.13 3.78 12.83
CA VAL A 200 -6.86 3.27 13.40
C VAL A 200 -7.06 1.92 14.10
N THR A 201 -8.12 1.77 14.88
CA THR A 201 -8.41 0.52 15.59
C THR A 201 -8.69 -0.62 14.61
N GLN A 202 -9.38 -0.33 13.51
CA GLN A 202 -9.61 -1.31 12.44
C GLN A 202 -8.32 -1.66 11.70
N ALA A 203 -7.51 -0.65 11.37
CA ALA A 203 -6.20 -0.83 10.74
C ALA A 203 -5.28 -1.73 11.58
N LEU A 204 -5.18 -1.48 12.89
CA LEU A 204 -4.35 -2.26 13.82
C LEU A 204 -4.72 -3.75 13.90
N LYS A 205 -5.95 -4.13 13.52
CA LYS A 205 -6.37 -5.54 13.43
C LYS A 205 -5.87 -6.21 12.14
N GLY A 206 -5.68 -5.44 11.07
CA GLY A 206 -5.22 -5.94 9.78
C GLY A 206 -3.69 -5.94 9.62
N VAL A 207 -2.99 -5.08 10.36
CA VAL A 207 -1.53 -4.98 10.30
C VAL A 207 -0.89 -6.09 11.17
N PRO A 208 0.04 -6.89 10.62
CA PRO A 208 0.71 -7.95 11.38
C PRO A 208 1.51 -7.38 12.56
N ALA A 209 1.64 -8.16 13.64
CA ALA A 209 2.42 -7.75 14.81
C ALA A 209 3.92 -7.55 14.49
N ASN A 210 4.45 -8.37 13.58
CA ASN A 210 5.81 -8.27 13.08
C ASN A 210 5.75 -7.96 11.58
N ALA A 211 6.08 -6.73 11.20
CA ALA A 211 6.15 -6.35 9.81
C ALA A 211 7.32 -7.06 9.10
N PRO A 212 7.16 -7.43 7.82
CA PRO A 212 8.29 -7.86 6.99
C PRO A 212 9.44 -6.82 7.00
N PRO A 213 10.71 -7.24 6.87
CA PRO A 213 11.85 -6.30 6.90
C PRO A 213 11.77 -5.18 5.85
N GLU A 214 11.23 -5.46 4.66
CA GLU A 214 11.02 -4.47 3.60
C GLU A 214 10.01 -3.40 4.00
N ASP A 215 8.95 -3.79 4.71
CA ASP A 215 7.90 -2.89 5.18
C ASP A 215 8.43 -1.95 6.27
N ASP A 216 9.20 -2.49 7.23
CA ASP A 216 9.86 -1.66 8.25
C ASP A 216 10.88 -0.70 7.62
N PHE A 217 11.62 -1.14 6.59
CA PHE A 217 12.53 -0.27 5.85
C PHE A 217 11.79 0.92 5.20
N LEU A 218 10.70 0.67 4.47
CA LEU A 218 9.89 1.72 3.86
C LEU A 218 9.24 2.64 4.89
N ALA A 219 8.72 2.08 5.99
CA ALA A 219 8.19 2.83 7.12
C ALA A 219 9.25 3.73 7.74
N GLN A 220 10.49 3.25 7.88
CA GLN A 220 11.60 4.04 8.42
C GLN A 220 11.98 5.20 7.47
N LEU A 221 12.00 4.98 6.15
CA LEU A 221 12.25 6.04 5.18
C LEU A 221 11.19 7.14 5.25
N ALA A 222 9.91 6.76 5.27
CA ALA A 222 8.80 7.71 5.38
C ALA A 222 8.86 8.53 6.68
N ARG A 223 9.16 7.88 7.82
CA ARG A 223 9.35 8.56 9.12
C ARG A 223 10.52 9.54 9.10
N THR A 224 11.65 9.13 8.54
CA THR A 224 12.87 9.95 8.46
C THR A 224 12.65 11.19 7.60
N SER A 225 11.97 11.07 6.46
CA SER A 225 11.63 12.20 5.59
C SER A 225 10.73 13.22 6.29
N ARG A 226 9.81 12.78 7.16
CA ARG A 226 8.96 13.64 7.99
C ARG A 226 9.68 14.28 9.18
N GLY A 227 10.97 13.98 9.38
CA GLY A 227 11.74 14.45 10.54
C GLY A 227 11.39 13.74 11.85
N ILE A 228 10.64 12.64 11.82
CA ILE A 228 10.31 11.84 12.99
C ILE A 228 11.52 10.95 13.30
N LYS A 229 12.31 11.32 14.31
CA LYS A 229 13.46 10.51 14.76
C LYS A 229 12.93 9.25 15.46
N LYS A 230 13.41 8.07 15.05
CA LYS A 230 13.10 6.80 15.71
C LYS A 230 13.51 6.89 17.19
N THR A 231 12.55 6.78 18.10
CA THR A 231 12.87 6.63 19.52
C THR A 231 13.51 5.27 19.70
N ALA A 232 14.72 5.22 20.27
CA ALA A 232 15.41 3.96 20.51
C ALA A 232 14.49 3.03 21.32
N PRO A 233 14.40 1.73 20.97
CA PRO A 233 13.63 0.78 21.75
C PRO A 233 14.16 0.82 23.19
N LYS A 234 13.25 0.98 24.16
CA LYS A 234 13.61 0.82 25.57
C LYS A 234 14.08 -0.62 25.74
N GLN A 235 15.37 -0.78 26.01
CA GLN A 235 15.98 -2.06 26.37
C GLN A 235 15.43 -2.56 27.70
#